data_AF-A0A1A2GGK6-F1
#
_entry.id   AF-A0A1A2GGK6-F1
#
_cell.length_a   1.000
_cell.length_b   1.000
_cell.length_c   1.000
_cell.angle_alpha   90.00
_cell.angle_beta   90.00
_cell.angle_gamma   90.00
#
_symmetry.space_group_name_H-M   'P 1'
#
loop_
_entity.id
_entity.type
_entity.pdbx_description
1 polymer ?
#
loop_
_entity_poly.entity_id
_entity_poly.type
_entity_poly.pdbx_seq_one_letter_code
_entity_poly.pdbx_strand_id
1 'polypeptide(L)'
;MVVLATLMTLINQVSGSPYITGGDSPAGTDCSGLASWVANAATDRPVFGNRFNTGNEEAALLARGFQYGTAPNALVIGWNGGHTAVTLPDGTSVSSGERGGVHVGGPGAYQAGFTHHMFLPMPPEGDVAPPPPDAPPPPADAPLPPPDAQPVLVDAAAPAPPTPPAPDVLQPGDPAIPNP
;
A
#
# COMPACT_ATOMS: atom_id res chain seq x y z
N MET A 1 0.26 6.16 13.48
CA MET A 1 -1.00 5.46 13.81
C MET A 1 -2.06 5.93 12.86
N VAL A 2 -2.33 5.11 11.85
CA VAL A 2 -3.37 5.39 10.86
C VAL A 2 -4.75 5.16 11.47
N VAL A 3 -5.64 6.12 11.27
CA VAL A 3 -7.05 6.05 11.68
C VAL A 3 -7.90 5.50 10.53
N LEU A 4 -9.03 4.86 10.86
CA LEU A 4 -9.95 4.26 9.89
C LEU A 4 -10.33 5.22 8.76
N ALA A 5 -10.56 6.50 9.08
CA ALA A 5 -10.88 7.54 8.10
C ALA A 5 -9.83 7.68 6.98
N THR A 6 -8.54 7.51 7.28
CA THR A 6 -7.46 7.58 6.27
C THR A 6 -7.49 6.36 5.34
N LEU A 7 -7.77 5.16 5.87
CA LEU A 7 -7.96 3.95 5.06
C LEU A 7 -9.15 4.11 4.12
N MET A 8 -10.28 4.59 4.64
CA MET A 8 -11.48 4.87 3.85
C MET A 8 -11.23 5.91 2.76
N THR A 9 -10.47 6.96 3.07
CA THR A 9 -10.10 7.98 2.07
C THR A 9 -9.28 7.38 0.94
N LEU A 10 -8.28 6.54 1.26
CA LEU A 10 -7.50 5.83 0.24
C LEU A 10 -8.39 4.95 -0.63
N ILE A 11 -9.24 4.14 -0.01
CA ILE A 11 -10.12 3.20 -0.73
C ILE A 11 -11.09 3.94 -1.63
N ASN A 12 -11.68 5.04 -1.16
CA ASN A 12 -12.58 5.86 -1.96
C ASN A 12 -11.89 6.49 -3.17
N GLN A 13 -10.60 6.84 -3.06
CA GLN A 13 -9.84 7.38 -4.20
C GLN A 13 -9.56 6.34 -5.28
N VAL A 14 -9.32 5.09 -4.91
CA VAL A 14 -8.99 4.02 -5.87
C VAL A 14 -10.22 3.19 -6.29
N SER A 15 -11.36 3.40 -5.65
CA SER A 15 -12.62 2.73 -5.99
C SER A 15 -13.01 3.01 -7.44
N GLY A 16 -13.36 1.96 -8.19
CA GLY A 16 -13.65 2.03 -9.62
C GLY A 16 -12.42 1.93 -10.52
N SER A 17 -11.20 1.93 -9.98
CA SER A 17 -10.00 1.64 -10.78
C SER A 17 -10.02 0.19 -11.31
N PRO A 18 -9.53 -0.06 -12.54
CA PRO A 18 -9.57 -1.36 -13.16
C PRO A 18 -8.67 -2.38 -12.46
N TYR A 19 -8.99 -3.67 -12.67
CA TYR A 19 -8.12 -4.76 -12.26
C TYR A 19 -6.90 -4.83 -13.18
N ILE A 20 -5.71 -4.67 -12.59
CA ILE A 20 -4.43 -4.76 -13.29
C ILE A 20 -3.54 -5.75 -12.55
N THR A 21 -3.28 -6.91 -13.15
CA THR A 21 -2.34 -7.90 -12.61
C THR A 21 -0.98 -7.26 -12.37
N GLY A 22 -0.51 -7.28 -11.12
CA GLY A 22 0.74 -6.65 -10.72
C GLY A 22 0.70 -5.13 -10.62
N GLY A 23 -0.46 -4.50 -10.78
CA GLY A 23 -0.63 -3.05 -10.69
C GLY A 23 -0.32 -2.53 -9.30
N ASP A 24 0.43 -1.43 -9.23
CA ASP A 24 0.89 -0.83 -7.98
C ASP A 24 0.82 0.71 -8.05
N SER A 25 -0.29 1.22 -8.60
CA SER A 25 -0.55 2.64 -8.71
C SER A 25 -2.06 2.92 -8.66
N PRO A 26 -2.48 4.18 -8.46
CA PRO A 26 -3.90 4.57 -8.50
C PRO A 26 -4.61 4.22 -9.82
N ALA A 27 -3.89 3.91 -10.90
CA ALA A 27 -4.46 3.53 -12.18
C ALA A 27 -5.11 2.13 -12.18
N GLY A 28 -4.85 1.30 -11.15
CA GLY A 28 -5.45 -0.02 -11.00
C GLY A 28 -4.52 -1.04 -10.34
N THR A 29 -5.10 -2.10 -9.79
CA THR A 29 -4.37 -3.15 -9.08
C THR A 29 -5.13 -4.47 -9.07
N ASP A 30 -4.43 -5.56 -8.76
CA ASP A 30 -5.04 -6.86 -8.52
C ASP A 30 -5.53 -7.01 -7.07
N CYS A 31 -6.14 -8.16 -6.75
CA CYS A 31 -6.63 -8.47 -5.41
C CYS A 31 -5.55 -8.28 -4.35
N SER A 32 -4.35 -8.82 -4.60
CA SER A 32 -3.23 -8.78 -3.67
C SER A 32 -2.56 -7.43 -3.54
N GLY A 33 -2.53 -6.62 -4.60
CA GLY A 33 -2.03 -5.26 -4.54
C GLY A 33 -2.94 -4.36 -3.72
N LEU A 34 -4.28 -4.48 -3.87
CA LEU A 34 -5.21 -3.79 -3.00
C LEU A 34 -5.03 -4.18 -1.52
N ALA A 35 -4.92 -5.48 -1.23
CA ALA A 35 -4.65 -5.96 0.13
C ALA A 35 -3.32 -5.41 0.67
N SER A 36 -2.30 -5.31 -0.19
CA SER A 36 -1.01 -4.73 0.15
C SER A 36 -1.11 -3.25 0.52
N TRP A 37 -1.83 -2.46 -0.27
CA TRP A 37 -2.01 -1.04 -0.03
C TRP A 37 -2.70 -0.78 1.30
N VAL A 38 -3.75 -1.54 1.58
CA VAL A 38 -4.51 -1.46 2.83
C VAL A 38 -3.65 -1.86 4.02
N ALA A 39 -2.91 -2.98 3.92
CA ALA A 39 -2.02 -3.44 4.98
C ALA A 39 -0.83 -2.47 5.21
N ASN A 40 -0.30 -1.88 4.14
CA ASN A 40 0.77 -0.88 4.23
C ASN A 40 0.27 0.39 4.90
N ALA A 41 -0.88 0.92 4.46
CA ALA A 41 -1.50 2.09 5.06
C ALA A 41 -1.76 1.86 6.56
N ALA A 42 -2.37 0.73 6.92
CA ALA A 42 -2.67 0.41 8.32
C ALA A 42 -1.43 0.26 9.22
N THR A 43 -0.24 0.09 8.64
CA THR A 43 1.01 -0.13 9.37
C THR A 43 2.03 0.98 9.18
N ASP A 44 1.55 2.17 8.80
CA ASP A 44 2.36 3.39 8.58
C ASP A 44 3.50 3.16 7.56
N ARG A 45 3.26 2.34 6.53
CA ARG A 45 4.19 2.05 5.42
C ARG A 45 3.78 2.77 4.14
N PRO A 46 4.72 3.01 3.19
CA PRO A 46 4.37 3.49 1.86
C PRO A 46 3.32 2.58 1.21
N VAL A 47 2.22 3.19 0.75
CA VAL A 47 1.09 2.46 0.15
C VAL A 47 1.56 1.67 -1.08
N PHE A 48 2.27 2.35 -1.98
CA PHE A 48 2.84 1.79 -3.20
C PHE A 48 4.31 1.38 -3.02
N GLY A 49 4.81 0.51 -3.88
CA GLY A 49 6.21 0.08 -3.95
C GLY A 49 6.60 -0.99 -2.93
N ASN A 50 5.70 -1.36 -2.01
CA ASN A 50 5.91 -2.41 -1.02
C ASN A 50 4.77 -3.44 -1.05
N ARG A 51 4.47 -3.93 -2.24
CA ARG A 51 3.40 -4.90 -2.49
C ARG A 51 3.83 -6.35 -2.18
N PHE A 52 2.84 -7.17 -1.86
CA PHE A 52 2.93 -8.62 -1.77
C PHE A 52 1.92 -9.27 -2.75
N ASN A 53 1.96 -10.59 -2.84
CA ASN A 53 1.03 -11.43 -3.59
C ASN A 53 0.54 -12.57 -2.71
N THR A 54 -0.51 -13.29 -3.12
CA THR A 54 -1.10 -14.39 -2.34
C THR A 54 -0.09 -15.49 -1.98
N GLY A 55 0.98 -15.67 -2.76
CA GLY A 55 2.03 -16.65 -2.50
C GLY A 55 2.98 -16.28 -1.35
N ASN A 56 3.09 -15.00 -0.99
CA ASN A 56 3.89 -14.53 0.16
C ASN A 56 3.11 -13.68 1.16
N GLU A 57 1.79 -13.60 1.02
CA GLU A 57 0.88 -12.77 1.79
C GLU A 57 0.99 -13.05 3.30
N GLU A 58 1.03 -14.32 3.71
CA GLU A 58 1.18 -14.68 5.13
C GLU A 58 2.42 -14.05 5.78
N ALA A 59 3.59 -14.28 5.19
CA ALA A 59 4.85 -13.74 5.71
C ALA A 59 4.87 -12.21 5.66
N ALA A 60 4.27 -11.62 4.62
CA ALA A 60 4.16 -10.18 4.46
C ALA A 60 3.26 -9.53 5.53
N LEU A 61 2.14 -10.17 5.88
CA LEU A 61 1.22 -9.71 6.91
C LEU A 61 1.81 -9.88 8.31
N LEU A 62 2.48 -10.99 8.60
CA LEU A 62 3.22 -11.18 9.85
C LEU A 62 4.29 -10.10 10.05
N ALA A 63 5.06 -9.77 9.00
CA ALA A 63 6.05 -8.69 9.04
C ALA A 63 5.42 -7.29 9.23
N ARG A 64 4.10 -7.18 9.08
CA ARG A 64 3.27 -5.99 9.30
C ARG A 64 2.56 -6.03 10.66
N GLY A 65 2.79 -7.05 11.47
CA GLY A 65 2.20 -7.16 12.81
C GLY A 65 0.77 -7.72 12.82
N PHE A 66 0.32 -8.28 11.71
CA PHE A 66 -0.95 -9.01 11.69
C PHE A 66 -0.83 -10.31 12.49
N GLN A 67 -1.96 -10.74 13.04
CA GLN A 67 -2.13 -11.96 13.82
C GLN A 67 -3.02 -12.94 13.06
N TYR A 68 -2.84 -14.24 13.29
CA TYR A 68 -3.68 -15.26 12.67
C TYR A 68 -5.13 -15.21 13.15
N GLY A 69 -6.07 -15.48 12.25
CA GLY A 69 -7.50 -15.53 12.52
C GLY A 69 -8.23 -14.25 12.18
N THR A 70 -9.32 -13.99 12.88
CA THR A 70 -10.17 -12.80 12.71
C THR A 70 -10.49 -12.21 14.07
N ALA A 71 -10.78 -10.92 14.11
CA ALA A 71 -11.24 -10.24 15.32
C ALA A 71 -12.30 -9.19 14.97
N PRO A 72 -13.27 -8.93 15.88
CA PRO A 72 -14.21 -7.83 15.71
C PRO A 72 -13.47 -6.49 15.78
N ASN A 73 -13.98 -5.48 15.07
CA ASN A 73 -13.43 -4.13 15.05
C ASN A 73 -11.95 -4.06 14.62
N ALA A 74 -11.48 -5.05 13.85
CA ALA A 74 -10.12 -5.14 13.36
C ALA A 74 -10.10 -5.07 11.83
N LEU A 75 -8.94 -4.70 11.29
CA LEU A 75 -8.69 -4.89 9.87
C LEU A 75 -8.45 -6.38 9.62
N VAL A 76 -9.28 -7.03 8.81
CA VAL A 76 -9.19 -8.46 8.51
C VAL A 76 -8.88 -8.65 7.04
N ILE A 77 -7.93 -9.53 6.74
CA ILE A 77 -7.57 -9.93 5.37
C ILE A 77 -7.74 -11.45 5.29
N GLY A 78 -8.51 -11.89 4.29
CA GLY A 78 -8.76 -13.30 4.01
C GLY A 78 -8.27 -13.65 2.61
N TRP A 79 -7.64 -14.80 2.45
CA TRP A 79 -7.10 -15.23 1.17
C TRP A 79 -7.09 -16.75 0.97
N ASN A 80 -6.87 -17.16 -0.27
CA ASN A 80 -6.53 -18.53 -0.68
C ASN A 80 -5.40 -18.51 -1.73
N GLY A 81 -5.18 -19.62 -2.44
CA GLY A 81 -4.08 -19.74 -3.40
C GLY A 81 -4.12 -18.77 -4.60
N GLY A 82 -5.23 -18.07 -4.85
CA GLY A 82 -5.34 -17.17 -6.01
C GLY A 82 -6.16 -15.90 -5.81
N HIS A 83 -6.76 -15.71 -4.63
CA HIS A 83 -7.60 -14.54 -4.37
C HIS A 83 -7.46 -14.07 -2.92
N THR A 84 -7.59 -12.76 -2.71
CA THR A 84 -7.57 -12.11 -1.39
C THR A 84 -8.53 -10.93 -1.38
N ALA A 85 -9.13 -10.66 -0.22
CA ALA A 85 -9.97 -9.49 0.00
C ALA A 85 -9.91 -9.03 1.45
N VAL A 86 -10.36 -7.80 1.67
CA VAL A 86 -10.19 -7.08 2.93
C VAL A 86 -11.54 -6.73 3.54
N THR A 87 -11.63 -6.74 4.85
CA THR A 87 -12.72 -6.17 5.63
C THR A 87 -12.14 -5.21 6.66
N LEU A 88 -12.58 -3.96 6.59
CA LEU A 88 -12.17 -2.89 7.49
C LEU A 88 -12.76 -3.05 8.89
N PRO A 89 -12.21 -2.35 9.90
CA PRO A 89 -12.71 -2.36 11.28
C PRO A 89 -14.21 -2.10 11.46
N ASP A 90 -14.83 -1.26 10.62
CA ASP A 90 -16.27 -0.98 10.65
C ASP A 90 -17.12 -2.05 9.96
N GLY A 91 -16.50 -3.12 9.44
CA GLY A 91 -17.15 -4.16 8.67
C GLY A 91 -17.23 -3.87 7.16
N THR A 92 -16.75 -2.70 6.71
CA THR A 92 -16.75 -2.36 5.29
C THR A 92 -15.82 -3.29 4.52
N SER A 93 -16.38 -4.02 3.56
CA SER A 93 -15.62 -4.95 2.72
C SER A 93 -15.06 -4.24 1.50
N VAL A 94 -13.83 -4.58 1.12
CA VAL A 94 -13.14 -3.98 -0.04
C VAL A 94 -12.37 -5.07 -0.77
N SER A 95 -12.49 -5.09 -2.09
CA SER A 95 -11.86 -6.12 -2.91
C SER A 95 -11.54 -5.61 -4.30
N SER A 96 -10.59 -6.26 -4.97
CA SER A 96 -10.26 -6.00 -6.37
C SER A 96 -10.33 -7.31 -7.15
N GLY A 97 -11.17 -7.36 -8.17
CA GLY A 97 -11.29 -8.51 -9.08
C GLY A 97 -12.70 -9.05 -9.26
N GLU A 98 -13.52 -9.11 -8.20
CA GLU A 98 -14.88 -9.67 -8.25
C GLU A 98 -15.83 -8.89 -9.15
N ARG A 99 -15.51 -7.60 -9.40
CA ARG A 99 -16.21 -6.73 -10.35
C ARG A 99 -15.30 -6.10 -11.41
N GLY A 100 -14.14 -6.72 -11.67
CA GLY A 100 -13.19 -6.22 -12.67
C GLY A 100 -12.34 -5.03 -12.23
N GLY A 101 -12.27 -4.76 -10.92
CA GLY A 101 -11.49 -3.67 -10.34
C GLY A 101 -11.75 -3.48 -8.86
N VAL A 102 -11.17 -2.42 -8.29
CA VAL A 102 -11.33 -2.07 -6.88
C VAL A 102 -12.75 -1.62 -6.62
N HIS A 103 -13.39 -2.21 -5.62
CA HIS A 103 -14.74 -1.85 -5.22
C HIS A 103 -14.99 -2.10 -3.74
N VAL A 104 -15.93 -1.32 -3.21
CA VAL A 104 -16.45 -1.47 -1.86
C VAL A 104 -17.70 -2.35 -1.88
N GLY A 105 -17.84 -3.19 -0.85
CA GLY A 105 -18.95 -4.11 -0.64
C GLY A 105 -18.62 -5.56 -0.99
N GLY A 106 -19.63 -6.43 -0.86
CA GLY A 106 -19.47 -7.87 -1.00
C GLY A 106 -19.00 -8.55 0.30
N PRO A 107 -18.60 -9.83 0.22
CA PRO A 107 -18.23 -10.64 1.38
C PRO A 107 -16.87 -10.30 2.03
N GLY A 108 -16.02 -9.52 1.35
CA GLY A 108 -14.71 -9.10 1.87
C GLY A 108 -13.82 -10.26 2.29
N ALA A 109 -13.16 -10.14 3.44
CA ALA A 109 -12.30 -11.16 4.02
C ALA A 109 -13.06 -12.42 4.48
N TYR A 110 -14.39 -12.43 4.47
CA TYR A 110 -15.22 -13.57 4.94
C TYR A 110 -15.82 -14.39 3.79
N GLN A 111 -15.20 -14.37 2.61
CA GLN A 111 -15.58 -15.24 1.51
C GLN A 111 -15.43 -16.71 1.90
N ALA A 112 -16.46 -17.52 1.62
CA ALA A 112 -16.47 -18.94 1.98
C ALA A 112 -15.29 -19.75 1.38
N GLY A 113 -14.66 -19.27 0.31
CA GLY A 113 -13.51 -19.90 -0.33
C GLY A 113 -12.15 -19.50 0.24
N PHE A 114 -12.08 -18.61 1.23
CA PHE A 114 -10.81 -18.26 1.88
C PHE A 114 -10.45 -19.26 2.97
N THR A 115 -9.23 -19.76 2.89
CA THR A 115 -8.69 -20.78 3.79
C THR A 115 -7.74 -20.18 4.82
N HIS A 116 -7.28 -18.95 4.60
CA HIS A 116 -6.40 -18.22 5.50
C HIS A 116 -7.00 -16.87 5.86
N HIS A 117 -6.80 -16.47 7.11
CA HIS A 117 -7.25 -15.18 7.63
C HIS A 117 -6.21 -14.65 8.59
N MET A 118 -5.96 -13.34 8.51
CA MET A 118 -5.18 -12.61 9.47
C MET A 118 -5.83 -11.27 9.76
N PHE A 119 -5.62 -10.75 10.96
CA PHE A 119 -6.17 -9.48 11.39
C PHE A 119 -5.11 -8.57 12.02
N LEU A 120 -5.34 -7.27 11.92
CA LEU A 120 -4.59 -6.24 12.63
C LEU A 120 -5.57 -5.48 13.54
N PRO A 121 -5.37 -5.51 14.88
CA PRO A 121 -6.14 -4.68 15.79
C PRO A 121 -6.01 -3.20 15.43
N MET A 122 -7.15 -2.51 15.33
CA MET A 122 -7.19 -1.07 15.08
C MET A 122 -7.87 -0.39 16.28
N PRO A 123 -7.42 0.80 16.71
CA PRO A 123 -8.11 1.55 17.75
C PRO A 123 -9.51 1.96 17.24
N PRO A 124 -10.52 1.99 18.12
CA PRO A 124 -11.82 2.53 17.75
C PRO A 124 -11.68 4.02 17.37
N GLU A 125 -12.51 4.49 16.43
CA GLU A 125 -12.63 5.90 16.07
C GLU A 125 -13.08 6.71 17.30
N GLY A 126 -12.12 7.17 18.11
CA GLY A 126 -12.39 7.82 19.39
C GLY A 126 -11.25 7.73 20.40
N ASP A 127 -10.31 6.77 20.23
CA ASP A 127 -9.16 6.59 21.12
C ASP A 127 -7.92 7.41 20.71
N VAL A 128 -8.12 8.45 19.88
CA VAL A 128 -7.11 9.51 19.79
C VAL A 128 -7.36 10.41 20.98
N ALA A 129 -6.54 10.28 22.02
CA ALA A 129 -6.59 11.15 23.18
C ALA A 129 -6.72 12.62 22.71
N PRO A 130 -7.68 13.40 23.25
CA PRO A 130 -7.75 14.82 22.95
C PRO A 130 -6.37 15.43 23.23
N PRO A 131 -5.94 16.44 22.44
CA PRO A 131 -4.69 17.13 22.72
C PRO A 131 -4.70 17.56 24.20
N PRO A 132 -3.54 17.48 24.89
CA PRO A 132 -3.48 17.86 26.30
C PRO A 132 -4.13 19.24 26.48
N PRO A 133 -4.87 19.47 27.58
CA PRO A 133 -5.66 20.68 27.79
C PRO A 133 -4.83 22.00 27.79
N ASP A 134 -3.49 21.88 27.76
CA ASP A 134 -2.54 23.00 27.66
C ASP A 134 -2.07 23.30 26.22
N ALA A 135 -2.58 22.60 25.20
CA ALA A 135 -2.36 23.02 23.82
C ALA A 135 -3.23 24.26 23.53
N PRO A 136 -2.64 25.42 23.17
CA PRO A 136 -3.44 26.56 22.77
C PRO A 136 -4.35 26.15 21.60
N PRO A 137 -5.63 26.56 21.61
CA PRO A 137 -6.53 26.23 20.51
C PRO A 137 -5.91 26.74 19.20
N PRO A 138 -6.04 25.99 18.09
CA PRO A 138 -5.63 26.50 16.80
C PRO A 138 -6.35 27.84 16.56
N PRO A 139 -5.65 28.87 16.05
CA PRO A 139 -6.26 30.18 15.84
C PRO A 139 -7.49 30.04 14.91
N ALA A 140 -8.59 30.65 15.32
CA ALA A 140 -9.91 30.59 14.65
C ALA A 140 -9.94 31.20 13.23
N ASP A 141 -8.80 31.71 12.74
CA ASP A 141 -8.62 32.33 11.43
C ASP A 141 -7.54 31.63 10.57
N ALA A 142 -7.18 30.39 10.89
CA ALA A 142 -6.42 29.58 9.95
C ALA A 142 -7.33 29.28 8.73
N PRO A 143 -6.95 29.68 7.50
CA PRO A 143 -7.69 29.28 6.32
C PRO A 143 -7.80 27.76 6.30
N LEU A 144 -8.98 27.22 5.99
CA LEU A 144 -9.12 25.80 5.68
C LEU A 144 -8.04 25.46 4.65
N PRO A 145 -7.26 24.38 4.84
CA PRO A 145 -6.29 23.98 3.84
C PRO A 145 -7.04 23.78 2.51
N PRO A 146 -6.59 24.41 1.41
CA PRO A 146 -7.23 24.18 0.12
C PRO A 146 -7.12 22.68 -0.23
N PRO A 147 -8.13 22.11 -0.92
CA PRO A 147 -8.16 20.68 -1.26
C PRO A 147 -7.08 20.23 -2.25
N ASP A 148 -6.12 21.07 -2.61
CA ASP A 148 -5.07 20.78 -3.57
C ASP A 148 -3.69 21.16 -2.99
N ALA A 149 -3.19 20.32 -2.09
CA ALA A 149 -1.76 20.30 -1.74
C ALA A 149 -1.25 18.87 -1.90
N GLN A 150 -1.00 18.47 -3.15
CA GLN A 150 -0.09 17.37 -3.42
C GLN A 150 1.23 17.70 -2.73
N PRO A 151 1.87 16.77 -1.98
CA PRO A 151 3.18 17.03 -1.42
C PRO A 151 4.17 17.15 -2.59
N VAL A 152 4.53 18.39 -2.92
CA VAL A 152 5.71 18.69 -3.72
C VAL A 152 6.93 18.19 -2.93
N LEU A 153 7.50 17.07 -3.38
CA LEU A 153 8.82 16.60 -2.97
C LEU A 153 9.85 17.65 -3.42
N VAL A 154 10.18 18.57 -2.52
CA VAL A 154 11.32 19.47 -2.67
C VAL A 154 12.60 18.67 -2.46
N ASP A 155 13.32 18.50 -3.58
CA ASP A 155 14.76 18.38 -3.76
C ASP A 155 15.59 17.99 -2.51
N ALA A 156 15.90 16.70 -2.40
CA ALA A 156 17.12 16.25 -1.75
C ALA A 156 18.14 15.97 -2.83
N ALA A 157 19.15 16.85 -2.94
CA ALA A 157 20.27 16.73 -3.85
C ALA A 157 20.86 15.30 -3.79
N ALA A 158 20.86 14.62 -4.94
CA ALA A 158 21.54 13.34 -5.12
C ALA A 158 23.06 13.54 -5.03
N PRO A 159 23.82 12.67 -4.34
CA PRO A 159 25.27 12.64 -4.49
C PRO A 159 25.64 12.26 -5.93
N ALA A 160 26.63 12.96 -6.49
CA ALA A 160 27.08 12.77 -7.87
C ALA A 160 27.54 11.32 -8.14
N PRO A 161 27.28 10.76 -9.33
CA PRO A 161 27.79 9.45 -9.72
C PRO A 161 29.33 9.48 -9.85
N PRO A 162 30.02 8.35 -9.58
CA PRO A 162 31.45 8.25 -9.83
C PRO A 162 31.77 8.42 -11.32
N THR A 163 32.91 9.04 -11.60
CA THR A 163 33.43 9.27 -12.96
C THR A 163 33.64 7.94 -13.72
N PRO A 164 33.26 7.88 -15.00
CA PRO A 164 33.62 6.75 -15.86
C PRO A 164 35.15 6.64 -16.02
N PRO A 165 35.72 5.43 -16.16
CA PRO A 165 37.10 5.29 -16.59
C PRO A 165 37.28 5.88 -18.00
N ALA A 166 38.45 6.46 -18.25
CA ALA A 166 38.81 7.10 -19.51
C ALA A 166 38.70 6.11 -20.70
N PRO A 167 38.34 6.59 -21.90
CA PRO A 167 38.37 5.75 -23.10
C PRO A 167 39.80 5.33 -23.40
N ASP A 168 39.99 4.02 -23.57
CA ASP A 168 41.23 3.44 -24.06
C ASP A 168 41.56 4.06 -25.42
N VAL A 169 42.74 4.67 -25.49
CA VAL A 169 43.23 5.37 -26.67
C VAL A 169 43.46 4.31 -27.73
N LEU A 170 42.76 4.43 -28.87
CA LEU A 170 42.93 3.56 -30.03
C LEU A 170 44.42 3.54 -30.43
N GLN A 171 45.14 2.49 -30.04
CA GLN A 171 46.52 2.28 -30.44
C GLN A 171 46.52 1.65 -31.84
N PRO A 172 47.17 2.25 -32.86
CA PRO A 172 47.15 1.70 -34.22
C PRO A 172 48.06 0.48 -34.31
N GLY A 173 47.54 -0.65 -34.80
CA GLY A 173 48.34 -1.84 -35.12
C GLY A 173 47.55 -2.97 -35.77
N ASP A 174 47.59 -3.02 -37.11
CA ASP A 174 47.30 -4.17 -38.00
C ASP A 174 48.11 -5.46 -37.64
N PRO A 175 47.92 -6.63 -38.31
CA PRO A 175 46.72 -7.28 -38.87
C PRO A 175 46.56 -8.78 -38.45
N ALA A 176 45.38 -9.32 -38.79
CA ALA A 176 44.92 -10.72 -38.88
C ALA A 176 45.85 -11.92 -38.57
N ILE A 177 45.32 -12.87 -37.77
CA ILE A 177 45.62 -14.32 -37.87
C ILE A 177 44.30 -15.11 -37.66
N PRO A 178 43.89 -16.02 -38.57
CA PRO A 178 42.73 -16.89 -38.37
C PRO A 178 43.11 -18.13 -37.53
N ASN A 179 42.21 -18.54 -36.63
CA ASN A 179 42.41 -19.72 -35.77
C ASN A 179 41.79 -20.99 -36.42
N PRO A 180 42.32 -22.20 -36.15
CA PRO A 180 42.14 -23.42 -36.94
C PRO A 180 40.85 -24.19 -36.66
#